data_AF-A0A7G2IMF8-F1
#
_entry.id   AF-A0A7G2IMF8-F1
#
_cell.length_a   1.000
_cell.length_b   1.000
_cell.length_c   1.000
_cell.angle_alpha   90.00
_cell.angle_beta   90.00
_cell.angle_gamma   90.00
#
_symmetry.space_group_name_H-M   'P 1'
#
loop_
_entity.id
_entity.type
_entity.pdbx_description
1 polymer ?
#
loop_
_entity_poly.entity_id
_entity_poly.type
_entity_poly.pdbx_seq_one_letter_code
_entity_poly.pdbx_strand_id
1 'polypeptide(L)' 'MKFPGKRKSKHYFPVSARDPLLQQIQPENETSAAWVVGIDQTLVDIEAKVDDDFVKTLWIKRRAFSGDCR' A
#
# COMPACT_ATOMS: atom_id res chain seq x y z
N MET A 1 -3.11 -9.58 10.57
CA MET A 1 -2.59 -9.26 9.22
C MET A 1 -3.48 -9.90 8.18
N LYS A 2 -3.84 -9.20 7.09
CA LYS A 2 -4.66 -9.79 6.02
C LYS A 2 -3.74 -10.45 4.98
N PHE A 3 -4.08 -11.65 4.55
CA PHE A 3 -3.29 -12.38 3.57
C PHE A 3 -3.32 -11.64 2.21
N PRO A 4 -2.16 -11.24 1.63
CA PRO A 4 -2.15 -10.59 0.32
C PRO A 4 -2.43 -11.61 -0.81
N GLY A 5 -3.50 -11.38 -1.57
CA GLY A 5 -3.92 -12.19 -2.71
C GLY A 5 -4.95 -13.29 -2.39
N LYS A 6 -5.64 -13.82 -3.42
CA LYS A 6 -6.53 -14.99 -3.31
C LYS A 6 -5.68 -16.27 -3.43
N ARG A 7 -5.69 -17.14 -2.42
CA ARG A 7 -4.91 -18.40 -2.42
C ARG A 7 -5.75 -19.62 -2.80
N LYS A 8 -5.12 -20.56 -3.51
CA LYS A 8 -5.65 -21.92 -3.78
C LYS A 8 -5.17 -22.98 -2.78
N SER A 9 -4.23 -22.65 -1.88
CA SER A 9 -3.67 -23.61 -0.91
C SER A 9 -4.25 -23.46 0.49
N LYS A 10 -4.37 -24.60 1.17
CA LYS A 10 -5.16 -24.86 2.37
C LYS A 10 -4.45 -24.54 3.70
N HIS A 11 -3.22 -24.02 3.67
CA HIS A 11 -2.45 -23.79 4.90
C HIS A 11 -3.03 -22.59 5.67
N TYR A 12 -3.53 -22.85 6.87
CA TYR A 12 -4.21 -21.86 7.72
C TYR A 12 -3.17 -20.89 8.29
N PHE A 13 -3.23 -19.63 7.86
CA PHE A 13 -2.45 -18.55 8.43
C PHE A 13 -3.36 -17.75 9.37
N PRO A 14 -3.09 -17.74 10.70
CA PRO A 14 -3.92 -17.02 11.66
C PRO A 14 -3.99 -15.52 11.35
N VAL A 15 -5.20 -15.01 11.17
CA VAL A 15 -5.43 -13.59 10.85
C VAL A 15 -5.60 -12.75 12.12
N SER A 16 -5.98 -13.39 13.23
CA SER A 16 -6.22 -12.81 14.55
C SER A 16 -5.55 -13.64 15.65
N ALA A 17 -4.96 -12.97 16.65
CA ALA A 17 -4.33 -13.62 17.80
C ALA A 17 -5.33 -14.31 18.77
N ARG A 18 -6.64 -14.04 18.64
CA ARG A 18 -7.72 -14.58 19.50
C ARG A 18 -8.38 -15.85 18.93
N ASP A 19 -7.62 -16.73 18.29
CA ASP A 19 -8.11 -18.06 17.94
C ASP A 19 -7.97 -18.98 19.17
N PRO A 20 -9.05 -19.59 19.69
CA PRO A 20 -8.99 -20.44 20.88
C PRO A 20 -7.98 -21.59 20.77
N LEU A 21 -7.71 -22.08 19.54
CA LEU A 21 -6.75 -23.16 19.29
C LEU A 21 -5.28 -22.69 19.38
N LEU A 22 -5.03 -21.38 19.29
CA LEU A 22 -3.70 -20.78 19.30
C LEU A 22 -3.30 -20.22 20.68
N GLN A 23 -4.25 -19.95 21.56
CA GLN A 23 -3.96 -19.47 22.93
C GLN A 23 -3.15 -20.47 23.75
N GLN A 24 -3.28 -21.76 23.46
CA GLN A 24 -2.58 -22.83 24.18
C GLN A 24 -1.14 -23.07 23.71
N ILE A 25 -0.74 -22.47 22.57
CA ILE A 25 0.55 -22.73 21.89
C ILE A 25 1.47 -21.49 21.93
N GLN A 26 0.97 -20.32 22.33
CA GLN A 26 1.75 -19.08 22.31
C GLN A 26 2.64 -18.93 23.56
N PRO A 27 3.97 -18.75 23.40
CA PRO A 27 4.86 -18.40 24.51
C PRO A 27 4.57 -16.96 25.00
N GLU A 28 4.66 -16.72 26.32
CA GLU A 28 4.27 -15.47 27.02
C GLU A 28 4.86 -14.15 26.49
N ASN A 29 5.86 -14.18 25.62
CA ASN A 29 6.48 -12.98 25.04
C ASN A 29 5.92 -12.66 23.64
N GLU A 30 4.72 -12.08 23.62
CA GLU A 30 4.05 -11.65 22.39
C GLU A 30 4.59 -10.30 21.88
N THR A 31 5.76 -10.30 21.23
CA THR A 31 6.13 -9.21 20.32
C THR A 31 5.51 -9.48 18.93
N SER A 32 4.18 -9.54 18.86
CA SER A 32 3.42 -10.02 17.69
C SER A 32 3.04 -8.92 16.68
N ALA A 33 3.50 -7.69 16.89
CA ALA A 33 3.12 -6.56 16.05
C ALA A 33 4.17 -6.27 14.95
N ALA A 34 3.82 -6.63 13.71
CA ALA A 34 4.57 -6.19 12.53
C ALA A 34 4.01 -4.85 12.03
N TRP A 35 4.83 -3.80 12.06
CA TRP A 35 4.47 -2.46 11.58
C TRP A 35 5.22 -2.15 10.28
N VAL A 36 4.52 -1.56 9.32
CA VAL A 36 5.15 -0.96 8.14
C VAL A 36 5.27 0.53 8.42
N VAL A 37 6.49 1.05 8.33
CA VAL A 37 6.78 2.48 8.46
C VAL A 37 7.24 3.02 7.12
N GLY A 38 6.76 4.21 6.77
CA GLY A 38 7.16 4.94 5.57
C GLY A 38 7.58 6.35 5.94
N ILE A 39 8.55 6.89 5.22
CA ILE A 39 8.89 8.31 5.26
C ILE A 39 8.27 8.92 4.02
N ASP A 40 7.47 9.96 4.21
CA ASP A 40 6.86 10.70 3.12
C ASP A 40 6.81 12.19 3.46
N GLN A 41 6.64 13.02 2.43
CA GLN A 41 6.33 14.42 2.61
C GLN A 41 4.81 14.57 2.73
N THR A 42 4.34 15.27 3.76
CA THR A 42 2.92 15.62 3.87
C THR A 42 2.59 16.66 2.81
N LEU A 43 1.88 16.24 1.77
CA LEU A 43 1.52 17.06 0.62
C LEU A 43 0.00 17.21 0.50
N VAL A 44 -0.42 18.25 -0.22
CA VAL A 44 -1.82 18.47 -0.60
C VAL A 44 -1.87 18.58 -2.11
N ASP A 45 -2.62 17.68 -2.73
CA ASP A 45 -2.83 17.70 -4.18
C ASP A 45 -3.80 18.82 -4.56
N ILE A 46 -3.37 19.69 -5.47
CA ILE A 46 -4.19 20.73 -6.07
C ILE A 46 -4.38 20.40 -7.54
N GLU A 47 -5.60 20.02 -7.90
CA GLU A 47 -5.97 19.64 -9.25
C GLU A 47 -6.71 20.78 -9.96
N ALA A 48 -6.25 21.14 -11.16
CA ALA A 48 -6.91 22.11 -12.03
C ALA A 48 -6.72 21.74 -13.50
N LYS A 49 -7.74 22.00 -14.33
CA LYS A 49 -7.59 21.93 -15.78
C LYS A 49 -6.83 23.17 -16.25
N VAL A 50 -5.76 22.97 -17.01
CA VAL A 50 -4.92 24.06 -17.53
C VAL A 50 -4.66 23.87 -19.02
N ASP A 51 -4.50 24.99 -19.71
CA ASP A 51 -4.15 25.01 -21.12
C ASP A 51 -2.67 24.68 -21.34
N ASP A 52 -2.34 24.27 -22.56
CA ASP A 52 -0.99 23.85 -22.94
C ASP A 52 0.03 24.99 -22.84
N ASP A 53 -0.42 26.22 -23.05
CA ASP A 53 0.46 27.40 -22.99
C ASP A 53 0.85 27.75 -21.55
N PHE A 54 0.02 27.41 -20.56
CA PHE A 54 0.35 27.58 -19.14
C PHE A 54 1.48 26.62 -18.73
N VAL A 55 1.41 25.37 -19.19
CA VAL A 55 2.43 24.34 -18.95
C VAL A 55 3.78 24.70 -19.57
N LYS A 56 3.78 25.23 -20.81
CA LYS A 56 5.00 25.68 -21.49
C LYS A 56 5.63 26.87 -20.77
N THR A 57 4.81 27.83 -20.35
CA THR A 57 5.29 29.05 -19.68
C THR A 57 5.89 28.78 -18.31
N LEU A 58 5.38 27.77 -17.58
CA LEU A 58 5.87 27.39 -16.26
C LEU A 58 6.99 26.34 -16.28
N TRP A 59 7.54 26.02 -17.46
CA TRP A 59 8.65 25.06 -17.62
C TRP A 59 8.31 23.68 -17.05
N ILE A 60 7.01 23.34 -17.04
CA ILE A 60 6.52 22.05 -16.58
C ILE A 60 6.66 21.08 -17.75
N LYS A 61 7.52 20.06 -17.61
CA LYS A 61 7.65 19.02 -18.63
C LYS A 61 6.47 18.08 -18.55
N ARG A 62 5.60 18.10 -19.55
CA ARG A 62 4.54 17.10 -19.68
C ARG A 62 5.16 15.70 -19.80
N ARG A 63 4.67 14.77 -18.97
CA ARG A 63 4.99 13.36 -19.14
C ARG A 63 4.38 12.91 -20.47
N ALA A 64 5.22 12.52 -21.42
CA ALA A 64 4.76 11.91 -22.65
C ALA A 64 4.05 10.60 -22.30
N PHE A 65 2.76 10.53 -22.57
CA PHE A 65 2.02 9.29 -22.46
C PHE A 65 2.38 8.47 -23.71
N SER A 66 3.43 7.65 -23.63
CA SER A 66 3.67 6.61 -24.63
C SER A 66 2.57 5.56 -24.43
N GLY A 67 1.46 5.74 -25.13
CA GLY A 67 0.37 4.79 -25.18
C GLY A 67 0.83 3.52 -25.88
N ASP A 68 1.49 2.64 -25.13
CA ASP A 68 1.69 1.24 -25.51
C ASP A 68 1.56 0.38 -24.24
N CYS A 69 0.35 0.40 -23.66
CA CYS A 69 -0.10 -0.65 -22.76
C CYS A 69 -0.85 -1.67 -23.61
N ARG A 70 -0.12 -2.67 -24.13
CA ARG A 70 -0.65 -4.00 -24.41
C ARG A 70 -0.26 -4.94 -23.29
#